data_AF-A0AAV5ZQD4-F1
#
_entry.id   AF-A0AAV5ZQD4-F1
#
_cell.length_a   1.000
_cell.length_b   1.000
_cell.length_c   1.000
_cell.angle_alpha   90.00
_cell.angle_beta   90.00
_cell.angle_gamma   90.00
#
_symmetry.space_group_name_H-M   'P 1'
#
loop_
_entity.id
_entity.type
_entity.pdbx_description
1 polymer ?
#
loop_
_entity_poly.entity_id
_entity_poly.type
_entity_poly.pdbx_seq_one_letter_code
_entity_poly.pdbx_strand_id
1 'polypeptide(L)'
;MTHAGEPKIRGAVVGAGHMGQYHILALAEIWGVELVGVVDSDFARAERVAAPYGARAFRDHRELAGLVDFATVAVPTEQHFAVARDLLETGAHVLVEKPMTSTLEEAKELFRIARQQNRVLHVGHVERFNGAVQELRKIVERPILIESRRLGPFVPRVQNDSVVMDLMIHDIDIVLGLVEGEPRKITAVGSSVHSSVTDVATVQIVFDSGAMATITASRATEEKIRTLAITQPDAYILLDYSHQDIQIHRRAAQEYTLNRESIRYRQASFVEHLLV
;
A
#
# COMPACT_ATOMS: atom_id res chain seq x y z
N MET A 1 -19.69 -19.03 17.87
CA MET A 1 -20.30 -18.46 19.08
C MET A 1 -21.03 -17.20 18.65
N THR A 2 -22.34 -17.11 18.86
CA THR A 2 -23.19 -16.00 18.37
C THR A 2 -23.25 -14.91 19.42
N HIS A 3 -22.45 -13.83 19.29
CA HIS A 3 -22.48 -12.66 20.19
C HIS A 3 -23.65 -11.72 19.85
N ALA A 4 -24.87 -12.25 19.73
CA ALA A 4 -26.05 -11.44 19.57
C ALA A 4 -26.24 -10.57 20.83
N GLY A 5 -25.84 -9.29 20.76
CA GLY A 5 -26.01 -8.31 21.85
C GLY A 5 -24.82 -7.39 22.13
N GLU A 6 -23.64 -7.61 21.54
CA GLU A 6 -22.51 -6.67 21.70
C GLU A 6 -22.73 -5.42 20.81
N PRO A 7 -22.45 -4.20 21.32
CA PRO A 7 -22.58 -2.98 20.54
C PRO A 7 -21.61 -3.01 19.36
N LYS A 8 -22.15 -2.88 18.15
CA LYS A 8 -21.37 -2.82 16.92
C LYS A 8 -20.64 -1.47 16.80
N ILE A 9 -19.45 -1.50 16.22
CA ILE A 9 -18.70 -0.30 15.84
C ILE A 9 -19.35 0.29 14.59
N ARG A 10 -19.77 1.55 14.65
CA ARG A 10 -20.45 2.27 13.57
C ARG A 10 -19.41 2.82 12.58
N GLY A 11 -19.37 2.24 11.39
CA GLY A 11 -18.47 2.62 10.30
C GLY A 11 -19.18 3.39 9.20
N ALA A 12 -18.48 4.32 8.55
CA ALA A 12 -18.94 4.96 7.32
C ALA A 12 -17.86 5.01 6.25
N VAL A 13 -18.28 5.19 4.99
CA VAL A 13 -17.38 5.40 3.85
C VAL A 13 -17.66 6.76 3.22
N VAL A 14 -16.63 7.60 3.12
CA VAL A 14 -16.68 8.89 2.44
C VAL A 14 -16.01 8.77 1.08
N GLY A 15 -16.80 8.91 0.02
CA GLY A 15 -16.45 8.61 -1.37
C GLY A 15 -16.98 7.23 -1.78
N ALA A 16 -17.93 7.17 -2.71
CA ALA A 16 -18.54 5.94 -3.23
C ALA A 16 -18.03 5.59 -4.65
N GLY A 17 -16.84 6.08 -4.99
CA GLY A 17 -16.10 5.69 -6.19
C GLY A 17 -15.59 4.26 -6.13
N HIS A 18 -14.63 3.92 -6.99
CA HIS A 18 -14.17 2.54 -7.13
C HIS A 18 -13.50 2.00 -5.86
N MET A 19 -12.61 2.77 -5.22
CA MET A 19 -11.98 2.35 -3.95
C MET A 19 -12.99 2.36 -2.80
N GLY A 20 -13.87 3.37 -2.74
CA GLY A 20 -14.95 3.44 -1.77
C GLY A 20 -15.85 2.20 -1.78
N GLN A 21 -16.19 1.69 -2.97
CA GLN A 21 -16.99 0.47 -3.08
C GLN A 21 -16.29 -0.78 -2.51
N TYR A 22 -14.97 -0.90 -2.63
CA TYR A 22 -14.24 -1.97 -1.94
C TYR A 22 -14.26 -1.81 -0.43
N HIS A 23 -14.12 -0.58 0.10
CA HIS A 23 -14.29 -0.32 1.53
C HIS A 23 -15.69 -0.68 2.01
N ILE A 24 -16.73 -0.30 1.26
CA ILE A 24 -18.13 -0.63 1.58
C ILE A 24 -18.33 -2.14 1.64
N LEU A 25 -17.84 -2.88 0.65
CA LEU A 25 -17.87 -4.34 0.62
C LEU A 25 -17.17 -4.93 1.85
N ALA A 26 -15.94 -4.49 2.15
CA ALA A 26 -15.18 -4.99 3.28
C ALA A 26 -15.88 -4.69 4.62
N LEU A 27 -16.34 -3.44 4.83
CA LEU A 27 -17.01 -3.04 6.07
C LEU A 27 -18.33 -3.79 6.30
N ALA A 28 -19.05 -4.13 5.23
CA ALA A 28 -20.28 -4.92 5.32
C ALA A 28 -20.03 -6.38 5.76
N GLU A 29 -18.83 -6.91 5.52
CA GLU A 29 -18.46 -8.28 5.86
C GLU A 29 -17.74 -8.40 7.22
N ILE A 30 -17.18 -7.30 7.75
CA ILE A 30 -16.48 -7.32 9.04
C ILE A 30 -17.46 -7.56 10.18
N TRP A 31 -17.25 -8.67 10.89
CA TRP A 31 -18.00 -8.96 12.09
C TRP A 31 -17.76 -7.90 13.18
N GLY A 32 -18.83 -7.46 13.83
CA GLY A 32 -18.79 -6.41 14.86
C GLY A 32 -18.81 -4.98 14.31
N VAL A 33 -18.85 -4.80 12.98
CA VAL A 33 -19.03 -3.49 12.34
C VAL A 33 -20.46 -3.35 11.79
N GLU A 34 -20.99 -2.14 11.88
CA GLU A 34 -22.22 -1.72 11.21
C GLU A 34 -21.90 -0.59 10.23
N LEU A 35 -22.16 -0.79 8.95
CA LEU A 35 -22.05 0.28 7.96
C LEU A 35 -23.25 1.22 8.09
N VAL A 36 -23.08 2.33 8.82
CA VAL A 36 -24.16 3.28 9.09
C VAL A 36 -24.32 4.34 8.01
N GLY A 37 -23.26 4.60 7.23
CA GLY A 37 -23.24 5.72 6.28
C GLY A 37 -22.36 5.53 5.05
N VAL A 38 -22.87 5.97 3.90
CA VAL A 38 -22.10 6.16 2.67
C VAL A 38 -22.28 7.59 2.21
N VAL A 39 -21.19 8.31 1.99
CA VAL A 39 -21.19 9.72 1.59
C VAL A 39 -20.62 9.84 0.19
N ASP A 40 -21.30 10.58 -0.67
CA ASP A 40 -20.76 10.99 -1.96
C ASP A 40 -21.42 12.29 -2.43
N SER A 41 -20.65 13.17 -3.10
CA SER A 41 -21.18 14.39 -3.70
C SER A 41 -22.22 14.09 -4.79
N ASP A 42 -22.08 12.95 -5.47
CA ASP A 42 -23.12 12.32 -6.28
C ASP A 42 -24.02 11.46 -5.38
N PHE A 43 -25.06 12.07 -4.85
CA PHE A 43 -26.00 11.40 -3.95
C PHE A 43 -26.67 10.17 -4.55
N ALA A 44 -26.98 10.18 -5.84
CA ALA A 44 -27.61 9.03 -6.51
C ALA A 44 -26.64 7.83 -6.54
N ARG A 45 -25.33 8.09 -6.62
CA ARG A 45 -24.30 7.07 -6.43
C ARG A 45 -24.24 6.58 -4.98
N ALA A 46 -24.26 7.48 -4.00
CA ALA A 46 -24.29 7.09 -2.59
C ALA A 46 -25.51 6.20 -2.26
N GLU A 47 -26.72 6.60 -2.67
CA GLU A 47 -27.96 5.84 -2.46
C GLU A 47 -27.89 4.44 -3.07
N ARG A 48 -27.48 4.37 -4.34
CA ARG A 48 -27.40 3.09 -5.07
C ARG A 48 -26.40 2.12 -4.43
N VAL A 49 -25.26 2.60 -3.96
CA VAL A 49 -24.22 1.76 -3.36
C VAL A 49 -24.55 1.40 -1.90
N ALA A 50 -25.23 2.28 -1.16
CA ALA A 50 -25.62 2.05 0.23
C ALA A 50 -26.81 1.07 0.37
N ALA A 51 -27.77 1.13 -0.55
CA ALA A 51 -29.05 0.41 -0.47
C ALA A 51 -28.92 -1.11 -0.23
N PRO A 52 -28.01 -1.86 -0.89
CA PRO A 52 -27.85 -3.29 -0.65
C PRO A 52 -27.46 -3.67 0.79
N TYR A 53 -26.88 -2.72 1.53
CA TYR A 53 -26.38 -2.93 2.89
C TYR A 53 -27.28 -2.29 3.97
N GLY A 54 -28.38 -1.65 3.57
CA GLY A 54 -29.25 -0.91 4.49
C GLY A 54 -28.59 0.33 5.12
N ALA A 55 -27.45 0.77 4.59
CA ALA A 55 -26.74 1.95 5.06
C ALA A 55 -27.44 3.24 4.60
N ARG A 56 -27.30 4.32 5.37
CA ARG A 56 -27.86 5.62 4.99
C ARG A 56 -26.92 6.33 4.01
N ALA A 57 -27.49 6.92 2.96
CA ALA A 57 -26.75 7.79 2.05
C ALA A 57 -26.73 9.24 2.54
N PHE A 58 -25.61 9.91 2.36
CA PHE A 58 -25.40 11.32 2.71
C PHE A 58 -24.75 12.07 1.55
N ARG A 59 -24.98 13.39 1.48
CA ARG A 59 -24.33 14.26 0.48
C ARG A 59 -23.03 14.82 1.01
N ASP A 60 -22.95 15.00 2.31
CA ASP A 60 -21.88 15.73 2.96
C ASP A 60 -21.34 14.94 4.16
N HIS A 61 -20.02 14.83 4.27
CA HIS A 61 -19.36 14.05 5.33
C HIS A 61 -19.60 14.67 6.72
N ARG A 62 -19.89 15.97 6.77
CA ARG A 62 -20.21 16.67 8.02
C ARG A 62 -21.49 16.15 8.67
N GLU A 63 -22.38 15.54 7.88
CA GLU A 63 -23.60 14.90 8.39
C GLU A 63 -23.30 13.64 9.23
N LEU A 64 -22.07 13.09 9.17
CA LEU A 64 -21.65 11.93 9.97
C LEU A 64 -21.30 12.27 11.43
N ALA A 65 -21.19 13.54 11.78
CA ALA A 65 -20.77 13.98 13.11
C ALA A 65 -21.65 13.35 14.22
N GLY A 66 -21.03 12.61 15.14
CA GLY A 66 -21.71 11.89 16.24
C GLY A 66 -22.44 10.61 15.83
N LEU A 67 -22.58 10.32 14.53
CA LEU A 67 -23.25 9.12 14.01
C LEU A 67 -22.30 7.93 13.86
N VAL A 68 -21.00 8.18 13.72
CA VAL A 68 -19.98 7.16 13.43
C VAL A 68 -18.93 7.07 14.52
N ASP A 69 -18.37 5.89 14.69
CA ASP A 69 -17.16 5.66 15.50
C ASP A 69 -15.91 5.78 14.62
N PHE A 70 -15.97 5.32 13.36
CA PHE A 70 -14.90 5.52 12.39
C PHE A 70 -15.42 5.75 10.97
N ALA A 71 -14.57 6.32 10.11
CA ALA A 71 -14.85 6.47 8.70
C ALA A 71 -13.63 6.17 7.82
N THR A 72 -13.86 5.56 6.66
CA THR A 72 -12.86 5.44 5.60
C THR A 72 -13.01 6.59 4.61
N VAL A 73 -11.92 7.27 4.28
CA VAL A 73 -11.90 8.40 3.34
C VAL A 73 -11.28 7.93 2.02
N ALA A 74 -12.10 7.82 0.99
CA ALA A 74 -11.77 7.35 -0.36
C ALA A 74 -12.27 8.35 -1.43
N VAL A 75 -12.03 9.63 -1.17
CA VAL A 75 -12.29 10.75 -2.09
C VAL A 75 -11.03 11.07 -2.91
N PRO A 76 -11.05 12.02 -3.87
CA PRO A 76 -9.82 12.47 -4.51
C PRO A 76 -8.79 13.00 -3.50
N THR A 77 -7.49 12.79 -3.76
CA THR A 77 -6.38 13.10 -2.84
C THR A 77 -6.41 14.54 -2.32
N GLU A 78 -6.77 15.50 -3.17
CA GLU A 78 -6.86 16.92 -2.82
C GLU A 78 -7.94 17.22 -1.77
N GLN A 79 -8.88 16.30 -1.56
CA GLN A 79 -9.93 16.41 -0.56
C GLN A 79 -9.63 15.62 0.71
N HIS A 80 -8.62 14.73 0.71
CA HIS A 80 -8.27 13.89 1.86
C HIS A 80 -8.06 14.71 3.13
N PHE A 81 -7.28 15.80 3.05
CA PHE A 81 -6.97 16.63 4.21
C PHE A 81 -8.22 17.22 4.86
N ALA A 82 -9.05 17.92 4.08
CA ALA A 82 -10.24 18.59 4.59
C ALA A 82 -11.24 17.59 5.19
N VAL A 83 -11.51 16.49 4.49
CA VAL A 83 -12.45 15.46 4.96
C VAL A 83 -11.93 14.75 6.20
N ALA A 84 -10.66 14.32 6.20
CA ALA A 84 -10.08 13.62 7.35
C ALA A 84 -9.99 14.52 8.59
N ARG A 85 -9.64 15.80 8.42
CA ARG A 85 -9.64 16.79 9.52
C ARG A 85 -11.03 16.88 10.15
N ASP A 86 -12.07 17.15 9.35
CA ASP A 86 -13.42 17.36 9.87
C ASP A 86 -13.94 16.12 10.62
N LEU A 87 -13.63 14.91 10.13
CA LEU A 87 -13.97 13.66 10.80
C LEU A 87 -13.22 13.46 12.12
N LEU A 88 -11.91 13.73 12.14
CA LEU A 88 -11.11 13.64 13.36
C LEU A 88 -11.58 14.65 14.42
N GLU A 89 -11.89 15.89 14.02
CA GLU A 89 -12.38 16.95 14.91
C GLU A 89 -13.77 16.66 15.48
N THR A 90 -14.58 15.87 14.79
CA THR A 90 -15.89 15.38 15.30
C THR A 90 -15.77 14.12 16.16
N GLY A 91 -14.55 13.63 16.38
CA GLY A 91 -14.26 12.50 17.28
C GLY A 91 -14.35 11.12 16.62
N ALA A 92 -14.34 11.04 15.28
CA ALA A 92 -14.25 9.76 14.57
C ALA A 92 -12.80 9.28 14.45
N HIS A 93 -12.60 7.97 14.42
CA HIS A 93 -11.36 7.37 13.91
C HIS A 93 -11.35 7.42 12.37
N VAL A 94 -10.19 7.59 11.74
CA VAL A 94 -10.10 7.77 10.28
C VAL A 94 -9.10 6.81 9.65
N LEU A 95 -9.54 6.11 8.61
CA LEU A 95 -8.68 5.45 7.63
C LEU A 95 -8.71 6.27 6.34
N VAL A 96 -7.62 6.90 5.96
CA VAL A 96 -7.54 7.67 4.71
C VAL A 96 -6.82 6.87 3.64
N GLU A 97 -7.35 6.84 2.41
CA GLU A 97 -6.69 6.20 1.28
C GLU A 97 -5.31 6.82 0.99
N LYS A 98 -4.47 6.04 0.32
CA LYS A 98 -3.18 6.54 -0.18
C LYS A 98 -3.40 7.35 -1.46
N PRO A 99 -2.58 8.39 -1.74
CA PRO A 99 -1.63 9.03 -0.83
C PRO A 99 -2.37 9.76 0.29
N MET A 100 -1.77 9.81 1.49
CA MET A 100 -2.44 10.36 2.69
C MET A 100 -2.97 11.79 2.48
N THR A 101 -2.17 12.67 1.89
CA THR A 101 -2.47 14.09 1.60
C THR A 101 -1.66 14.56 0.40
N SER A 102 -1.98 15.75 -0.12
CA SER A 102 -1.25 16.39 -1.22
C SER A 102 0.11 16.95 -0.78
N THR A 103 0.24 17.33 0.49
CA THR A 103 1.48 17.91 1.05
C THR A 103 1.91 17.22 2.36
N LEU A 104 3.20 17.33 2.69
CA LEU A 104 3.74 16.81 3.94
C LEU A 104 3.21 17.59 5.15
N GLU A 105 2.99 18.90 5.00
CA GLU A 105 2.48 19.79 6.02
C GLU A 105 1.06 19.38 6.43
N GLU A 106 0.19 19.09 5.47
CA GLU A 106 -1.16 18.56 5.72
C GLU A 106 -1.11 17.21 6.45
N ALA A 107 -0.21 16.29 6.06
CA ALA A 107 -0.06 15.00 6.75
C ALA A 107 0.36 15.21 8.22
N LYS A 108 1.37 16.05 8.47
CA LYS A 108 1.82 16.41 9.82
C LYS A 108 0.68 16.99 10.66
N GLU A 109 -0.12 17.85 10.05
CA GLU A 109 -1.25 18.48 10.70
C GLU A 109 -2.35 17.48 11.06
N LEU A 110 -2.70 16.54 10.17
CA LEU A 110 -3.66 15.47 10.51
C LEU A 110 -3.17 14.60 11.67
N PHE A 111 -1.88 14.24 11.71
CA PHE A 111 -1.33 13.52 12.86
C PHE A 111 -1.37 14.35 14.15
N ARG A 112 -1.19 15.67 14.07
CA ARG A 112 -1.34 16.56 15.23
C ARG A 112 -2.80 16.54 15.73
N ILE A 113 -3.77 16.72 14.84
CA ILE A 113 -5.20 16.70 15.17
C ILE A 113 -5.61 15.35 15.76
N ALA A 114 -5.23 14.24 15.12
CA ALA A 114 -5.56 12.89 15.59
C ALA A 114 -5.04 12.65 17.02
N ARG A 115 -3.81 13.08 17.33
CA ARG A 115 -3.26 13.01 18.70
C ARG A 115 -4.03 13.88 19.68
N GLN A 116 -4.40 15.10 19.30
CA GLN A 116 -5.16 16.01 20.17
C GLN A 116 -6.57 15.48 20.48
N GLN A 117 -7.23 14.87 19.51
CA GLN A 117 -8.57 14.30 19.66
C GLN A 117 -8.55 12.88 20.25
N ASN A 118 -7.35 12.35 20.53
CA ASN A 118 -7.12 10.95 20.93
C ASN A 118 -7.83 9.96 19.98
N ARG A 119 -7.65 10.18 18.67
CA ARG A 119 -8.22 9.36 17.60
C ARG A 119 -7.13 8.61 16.85
N VAL A 120 -7.55 7.50 16.26
CA VAL A 120 -6.71 6.70 15.37
C VAL A 120 -6.81 7.31 13.99
N LEU A 121 -5.65 7.60 13.41
CA LEU A 121 -5.51 7.96 12.00
C LEU A 121 -4.62 6.91 11.34
N HIS A 122 -5.14 6.25 10.32
CA HIS A 122 -4.42 5.24 9.54
C HIS A 122 -4.44 5.59 8.06
N VAL A 123 -3.45 5.11 7.32
CA VAL A 123 -3.32 5.32 5.87
C VAL A 123 -3.51 3.98 5.15
N GLY A 124 -4.23 3.97 4.05
CA GLY A 124 -4.60 2.81 3.22
C GLY A 124 -3.43 2.16 2.46
N HIS A 125 -2.29 1.93 3.11
CA HIS A 125 -1.17 1.16 2.55
C HIS A 125 -1.49 -0.35 2.57
N VAL A 126 -2.41 -0.76 1.70
CA VAL A 126 -2.98 -2.12 1.67
C VAL A 126 -1.94 -3.23 1.53
N GLU A 127 -0.83 -2.99 0.81
CA GLU A 127 0.22 -4.00 0.59
C GLU A 127 0.94 -4.42 1.88
N ARG A 128 0.87 -3.62 2.96
CA ARG A 128 1.36 -4.03 4.29
C ARG A 128 0.59 -5.23 4.87
N PHE A 129 -0.63 -5.45 4.38
CA PHE A 129 -1.53 -6.53 4.80
C PHE A 129 -1.57 -7.68 3.78
N ASN A 130 -0.78 -7.63 2.72
CA ASN A 130 -0.60 -8.76 1.81
C ASN A 130 0.11 -9.89 2.58
N GLY A 131 -0.46 -11.11 2.57
CA GLY A 131 0.10 -12.25 3.30
C GLY A 131 1.55 -12.53 2.95
N ALA A 132 1.90 -12.45 1.65
CA ALA A 132 3.27 -12.65 1.21
C ALA A 132 4.23 -11.55 1.73
N VAL A 133 3.76 -10.30 1.84
CA VAL A 133 4.55 -9.22 2.45
C VAL A 133 4.71 -9.42 3.96
N GLN A 134 3.68 -9.93 4.64
CA GLN A 134 3.75 -10.25 6.07
C GLN A 134 4.74 -11.38 6.35
N GLU A 135 4.76 -12.43 5.53
CA GLU A 135 5.77 -13.49 5.63
C GLU A 135 7.17 -13.00 5.25
N LEU A 136 7.27 -12.19 4.19
CA LEU A 136 8.55 -11.58 3.78
C LEU A 136 9.21 -10.83 4.93
N ARG A 137 8.44 -10.05 5.72
CA ARG A 137 8.95 -9.32 6.89
C ARG A 137 9.51 -10.23 7.99
N LYS A 138 9.13 -11.50 8.05
CA LYS A 138 9.69 -12.47 9.00
C LYS A 138 10.99 -13.10 8.50
N ILE A 139 11.24 -13.07 7.19
CA ILE A 139 12.39 -13.68 6.52
C ILE A 139 13.54 -12.67 6.38
N VAL A 140 13.20 -11.41 6.08
CA VAL A 140 14.18 -10.35 5.81
C VAL A 140 14.78 -9.85 7.11
N GLU A 141 16.09 -9.97 7.24
CA GLU A 141 16.81 -9.55 8.45
C GLU A 141 17.72 -8.34 8.19
N ARG A 142 18.58 -8.43 7.15
CA ARG A 142 19.59 -7.41 6.84
C ARG A 142 19.69 -7.17 5.33
N PRO A 143 18.70 -6.50 4.72
CA PRO A 143 18.71 -6.26 3.29
C PRO A 143 19.89 -5.35 2.89
N ILE A 144 20.65 -5.77 1.88
CA ILE A 144 21.76 -5.01 1.30
C ILE A 144 21.33 -4.35 -0.01
N LEU A 145 20.62 -5.10 -0.85
CA LEU A 145 20.10 -4.65 -2.13
C LEU A 145 18.64 -5.06 -2.25
N ILE A 146 17.78 -4.12 -2.64
CA ILE A 146 16.37 -4.35 -2.91
C ILE A 146 16.05 -3.88 -4.33
N GLU A 147 15.37 -4.71 -5.10
CA GLU A 147 14.91 -4.39 -6.45
C GLU A 147 13.42 -4.65 -6.55
N SER A 148 12.63 -3.61 -6.81
CA SER A 148 11.18 -3.73 -7.00
C SER A 148 10.78 -3.34 -8.42
N ARG A 149 9.88 -4.13 -9.00
CA ARG A 149 9.28 -3.88 -10.32
C ARG A 149 7.77 -3.96 -10.19
N ARG A 150 7.08 -2.84 -10.41
CA ARG A 150 5.62 -2.74 -10.49
C ARG A 150 5.23 -2.18 -11.85
N LEU A 151 5.12 -3.07 -12.82
CA LEU A 151 4.86 -2.77 -14.22
C LEU A 151 3.48 -3.30 -14.63
N GLY A 152 2.80 -2.55 -15.48
CA GLY A 152 1.54 -2.98 -16.06
C GLY A 152 1.04 -2.05 -17.16
N PRO A 153 -0.07 -2.43 -17.81
CA PRO A 153 -0.61 -1.69 -18.94
C PRO A 153 -1.25 -0.37 -18.48
N PHE A 154 -1.42 0.55 -19.44
CA PHE A 154 -2.06 1.82 -19.19
C PHE A 154 -3.57 1.65 -18.98
N VAL A 155 -4.11 2.29 -17.95
CA VAL A 155 -5.55 2.33 -17.68
C VAL A 155 -6.03 3.78 -17.68
N PRO A 156 -7.01 4.19 -18.50
CA PRO A 156 -7.40 5.60 -18.64
C PRO A 156 -7.76 6.30 -17.34
N ARG A 157 -8.25 5.56 -16.33
CA ARG A 157 -8.66 6.10 -15.04
C ARG A 157 -7.55 6.83 -14.28
N VAL A 158 -6.29 6.43 -14.45
CA VAL A 158 -5.16 6.94 -13.63
C VAL A 158 -4.41 8.10 -14.27
N GLN A 159 -4.90 8.64 -15.40
CA GLN A 159 -4.19 9.61 -16.24
C GLN A 159 -3.73 10.90 -15.54
N ASN A 160 -4.32 11.25 -14.40
CA ASN A 160 -4.04 12.51 -13.70
C ASN A 160 -2.98 12.39 -12.60
N ASP A 161 -2.69 11.19 -12.12
CA ASP A 161 -1.70 10.95 -11.07
C ASP A 161 -0.39 10.43 -11.65
N SER A 162 0.73 10.85 -11.07
CA SER A 162 2.04 10.29 -11.42
C SER A 162 2.09 8.80 -11.04
N VAL A 163 2.76 7.99 -11.87
CA VAL A 163 3.04 6.58 -11.57
C VAL A 163 3.72 6.38 -10.20
N VAL A 164 4.42 7.42 -9.71
CA VAL A 164 5.04 7.41 -8.38
C VAL A 164 3.98 7.38 -7.28
N MET A 165 2.98 8.26 -7.36
CA MET A 165 1.94 8.41 -6.33
C MET A 165 0.87 7.33 -6.44
N ASP A 166 0.65 6.78 -7.63
CA ASP A 166 -0.35 5.73 -7.82
C ASP A 166 0.22 4.33 -7.57
N LEU A 167 1.38 3.99 -8.15
CA LEU A 167 1.95 2.64 -8.12
C LEU A 167 3.17 2.53 -7.20
N MET A 168 4.19 3.36 -7.42
CA MET A 168 5.48 3.23 -6.73
C MET A 168 5.38 3.40 -5.22
N ILE A 169 4.43 4.21 -4.75
CA ILE A 169 4.20 4.48 -3.32
C ILE A 169 4.00 3.19 -2.50
N HIS A 170 3.44 2.14 -3.10
CA HIS A 170 3.29 0.85 -2.47
C HIS A 170 4.65 0.23 -2.16
N ASP A 171 5.55 0.21 -3.15
CA ASP A 171 6.87 -0.39 -2.99
C ASP A 171 7.81 0.48 -2.17
N ILE A 172 7.70 1.82 -2.27
CA ILE A 172 8.40 2.75 -1.37
C ILE A 172 8.02 2.44 0.08
N ASP A 173 6.72 2.30 0.37
CA ASP A 173 6.24 1.98 1.70
C ASP A 173 6.79 0.65 2.23
N ILE A 174 6.76 -0.41 1.41
CA ILE A 174 7.30 -1.72 1.81
C ILE A 174 8.82 -1.64 2.03
N VAL A 175 9.56 -0.98 1.15
CA VAL A 175 11.02 -0.83 1.27
C VAL A 175 11.41 -0.06 2.53
N LEU A 176 10.73 1.06 2.81
CA LEU A 176 10.96 1.84 4.04
C LEU A 176 10.64 1.02 5.31
N GLY A 177 9.70 0.08 5.22
CA GLY A 177 9.38 -0.82 6.33
C GLY A 177 10.32 -2.03 6.48
N LEU A 178 11.14 -2.34 5.48
CA LEU A 178 12.08 -3.46 5.50
C LEU A 178 13.52 -3.04 5.83
N VAL A 179 13.89 -1.81 5.52
CA VAL A 179 15.24 -1.28 5.72
C VAL A 179 15.30 -0.52 7.03
N GLU A 180 16.27 -0.86 7.88
CA GLU A 180 16.61 -0.02 9.02
C GLU A 180 17.32 1.26 8.54
N GLY A 181 16.89 2.40 9.06
CA GLY A 181 17.51 3.69 8.80
C GLY A 181 16.80 4.56 7.77
N GLU A 182 17.29 5.79 7.61
CA GLU A 182 16.62 6.82 6.79
C GLU A 182 17.22 6.90 5.38
N PRO A 183 16.41 7.23 4.35
CA PRO A 183 16.92 7.57 3.03
C PRO A 183 17.91 8.74 3.08
N ARG A 184 19.16 8.51 2.63
CA ARG A 184 20.22 9.52 2.59
C ARG A 184 20.42 10.14 1.21
N LYS A 185 20.21 9.37 0.16
CA LYS A 185 20.36 9.83 -1.23
C LYS A 185 19.26 9.22 -2.10
N ILE A 186 18.66 10.04 -2.95
CA ILE A 186 17.65 9.62 -3.92
C ILE A 186 18.07 10.13 -5.30
N THR A 187 18.09 9.22 -6.28
CA THR A 187 18.23 9.56 -7.70
C THR A 187 17.00 9.04 -8.41
N ALA A 188 16.32 9.90 -9.17
CA ALA A 188 15.09 9.52 -9.86
C ALA A 188 15.15 9.95 -11.33
N VAL A 189 14.66 9.09 -12.21
CA VAL A 189 14.40 9.39 -13.62
C VAL A 189 13.00 8.90 -13.97
N GLY A 190 12.33 9.63 -14.84
CA GLY A 190 11.00 9.26 -15.30
C GLY A 190 10.67 9.87 -16.66
N SER A 191 9.67 9.30 -17.30
CA SER A 191 9.18 9.75 -18.60
C SER A 191 7.67 9.60 -18.69
N SER A 192 7.08 10.36 -19.60
CA SER A 192 5.69 10.19 -20.02
C SER A 192 5.61 9.43 -21.34
N VAL A 193 4.56 8.62 -21.51
CA VAL A 193 4.29 7.82 -22.72
C VAL A 193 2.88 8.07 -23.24
N HIS A 194 1.87 8.01 -22.36
CA HIS A 194 0.45 8.07 -22.68
C HIS A 194 -0.28 9.26 -22.04
N SER A 195 0.27 9.87 -20.98
CA SER A 195 -0.40 10.95 -20.24
C SER A 195 0.38 12.27 -20.25
N SER A 196 -0.12 13.31 -19.58
CA SER A 196 0.65 14.54 -19.35
C SER A 196 1.58 14.46 -18.13
N VAL A 197 1.52 13.36 -17.37
CA VAL A 197 2.30 13.13 -16.15
C VAL A 197 3.23 11.92 -16.32
N THR A 198 4.10 11.67 -15.34
CA THR A 198 5.06 10.55 -15.42
C THR A 198 4.33 9.21 -15.44
N ASP A 199 4.54 8.43 -16.51
CA ASP A 199 3.97 7.09 -16.72
C ASP A 199 4.95 5.96 -16.36
N VAL A 200 6.25 6.26 -16.43
CA VAL A 200 7.33 5.33 -16.10
C VAL A 200 8.35 6.06 -15.25
N ALA A 201 8.76 5.46 -14.14
CA ALA A 201 9.78 6.00 -13.27
C ALA A 201 10.69 4.90 -12.70
N THR A 202 11.96 5.23 -12.52
CA THR A 202 12.93 4.43 -11.78
C THR A 202 13.59 5.31 -10.74
N VAL A 203 13.57 4.86 -9.48
CA VAL A 203 14.13 5.56 -8.34
C VAL A 203 15.17 4.68 -7.66
N GLN A 204 16.36 5.23 -7.43
CA GLN A 204 17.39 4.63 -6.60
C GLN A 204 17.46 5.36 -5.27
N ILE A 205 17.44 4.59 -4.18
CA ILE A 205 17.53 5.09 -2.80
C ILE A 205 18.75 4.45 -2.15
N VAL A 206 19.58 5.26 -1.51
CA VAL A 206 20.67 4.81 -0.63
C VAL A 206 20.32 5.22 0.79
N PHE A 207 20.31 4.25 1.71
CA PHE A 207 20.02 4.45 3.13
C PHE A 207 21.30 4.72 3.92
N ASP A 208 21.16 5.33 5.09
CA ASP A 208 22.29 5.54 6.02
C ASP A 208 22.90 4.23 6.56
N SER A 209 22.11 3.15 6.62
CA SER A 209 22.56 1.78 6.92
C SER A 209 23.44 1.18 5.82
N GLY A 210 23.52 1.81 4.64
CA GLY A 210 24.24 1.32 3.48
C GLY A 210 23.42 0.40 2.56
N ALA A 211 22.19 0.05 2.94
CA ALA A 211 21.25 -0.63 2.07
C ALA A 211 20.91 0.23 0.84
N MET A 212 20.64 -0.43 -0.28
CA MET A 212 20.28 0.23 -1.55
C MET A 212 18.98 -0.35 -2.09
N ALA A 213 18.11 0.50 -2.61
CA ALA A 213 16.88 0.08 -3.27
C ALA A 213 16.78 0.69 -4.68
N THR A 214 16.39 -0.11 -5.66
CA THR A 214 15.94 0.34 -6.98
C THR A 214 14.48 -0.02 -7.16
N ILE A 215 13.63 0.98 -7.36
CA ILE A 215 12.19 0.80 -7.51
C ILE A 215 11.78 1.31 -8.88
N THR A 216 11.23 0.41 -9.71
CA THR A 216 10.75 0.74 -11.04
C THR A 216 9.24 0.55 -11.10
N ALA A 217 8.53 1.63 -11.43
CA ALA A 217 7.10 1.59 -11.65
C ALA A 217 6.77 2.02 -13.09
N SER A 218 5.84 1.31 -13.72
CA SER A 218 5.42 1.59 -15.09
C SER A 218 3.94 1.29 -15.25
N ARG A 219 3.24 2.21 -15.88
CA ARG A 219 1.91 1.96 -16.46
C ARG A 219 1.91 2.00 -17.99
N ALA A 220 3.06 1.76 -18.60
CA ALA A 220 3.26 1.73 -20.05
C ALA A 220 3.94 0.41 -20.48
N THR A 221 3.62 -0.68 -19.80
CA THR A 221 4.22 -2.00 -20.05
C THR A 221 3.12 -3.03 -20.18
N GLU A 222 2.95 -3.63 -21.36
CA GLU A 222 1.85 -4.57 -21.63
C GLU A 222 1.88 -5.80 -20.72
N GLU A 223 3.09 -6.25 -20.35
CA GLU A 223 3.27 -7.32 -19.37
C GLU A 223 3.11 -6.82 -17.94
N LYS A 224 2.24 -7.49 -17.17
CA LYS A 224 2.05 -7.21 -15.76
C LYS A 224 3.14 -7.91 -14.95
N ILE A 225 4.04 -7.13 -14.34
CA ILE A 225 5.13 -7.62 -13.49
C ILE A 225 5.00 -6.98 -12.12
N ARG A 226 4.94 -7.79 -11.06
CA ARG A 226 4.93 -7.33 -9.68
C ARG A 226 5.86 -8.18 -8.85
N THR A 227 7.11 -7.74 -8.73
CA THR A 227 8.13 -8.48 -7.98
C THR A 227 8.91 -7.58 -7.04
N LEU A 228 9.41 -8.17 -5.96
CA LEU A 228 10.36 -7.54 -5.06
C LEU A 228 11.44 -8.56 -4.72
N ALA A 229 12.68 -8.24 -5.10
CA ALA A 229 13.86 -9.05 -4.86
C ALA A 229 14.74 -8.41 -3.79
N ILE A 230 15.30 -9.22 -2.91
CA ILE A 230 16.15 -8.78 -1.81
C ILE A 230 17.40 -9.64 -1.79
N THR A 231 18.56 -9.00 -1.75
CA THR A 231 19.83 -9.65 -1.41
C THR A 231 20.20 -9.28 0.02
N GLN A 232 20.46 -10.29 0.84
CA GLN A 232 21.01 -10.17 2.18
C GLN A 232 22.21 -11.13 2.34
N PRO A 233 22.99 -11.09 3.44
CA PRO A 233 24.26 -11.83 3.53
C PRO A 233 24.19 -13.34 3.25
N ASP A 234 23.08 -13.99 3.59
CA ASP A 234 22.90 -15.44 3.57
C ASP A 234 21.89 -15.94 2.53
N ALA A 235 21.13 -15.04 1.91
CA ALA A 235 20.03 -15.39 1.01
C ALA A 235 19.76 -14.35 -0.08
N TYR A 236 19.25 -14.84 -1.21
CA TYR A 236 18.51 -14.04 -2.19
C TYR A 236 17.02 -14.41 -2.09
N ILE A 237 16.16 -13.43 -1.89
CA ILE A 237 14.73 -13.62 -1.68
C ILE A 237 13.99 -12.95 -2.83
N LEU A 238 13.06 -13.66 -3.46
CA LEU A 238 12.22 -13.12 -4.53
C LEU A 238 10.75 -13.31 -4.15
N LEU A 239 10.04 -12.20 -4.00
CA LEU A 239 8.59 -12.15 -3.87
C LEU A 239 7.96 -11.87 -5.24
N ASP A 240 7.02 -12.72 -5.66
CA ASP A 240 6.05 -12.43 -6.73
C ASP A 240 4.69 -12.12 -6.10
N TYR A 241 4.26 -10.85 -6.17
CA TYR A 241 2.98 -10.43 -5.60
C TYR A 241 1.78 -11.04 -6.32
N SER A 242 1.93 -11.39 -7.60
CA SER A 242 0.83 -11.90 -8.42
C SER A 242 0.49 -13.35 -8.07
N HIS A 243 1.51 -14.12 -7.67
CA HIS A 243 1.37 -15.51 -7.29
C HIS A 243 1.42 -15.75 -5.78
N GLN A 244 1.66 -14.69 -4.99
CA GLN A 244 1.91 -14.78 -3.54
C GLN A 244 2.98 -15.83 -3.19
N ASP A 245 4.00 -15.93 -4.05
CA ASP A 245 5.12 -16.88 -3.94
C ASP A 245 6.36 -16.15 -3.45
N ILE A 246 7.03 -16.73 -2.45
CA ILE A 246 8.34 -16.28 -2.00
C ILE A 246 9.35 -17.40 -2.25
N GLN A 247 10.38 -17.08 -3.01
CA GLN A 247 11.50 -17.98 -3.27
C GLN A 247 12.71 -17.53 -2.47
N ILE A 248 13.25 -18.42 -1.65
CA ILE A 248 14.43 -18.16 -0.83
C ILE A 248 15.57 -19.01 -1.37
N HIS A 249 16.55 -18.36 -1.98
CA HIS A 249 17.73 -18.97 -2.55
C HIS A 249 18.88 -18.85 -1.54
N ARG A 250 19.24 -19.98 -0.91
CA ARG A 250 20.34 -20.02 0.07
C ARG A 250 21.55 -20.72 -0.50
N ARG A 251 22.73 -20.24 -0.11
CA ARG A 251 24.01 -20.83 -0.50
C ARG A 251 24.25 -22.09 0.36
N ALA A 252 24.40 -23.24 -0.29
CA ALA A 252 24.64 -24.52 0.40
C ALA A 252 26.13 -24.88 0.46
N ALA A 253 26.82 -24.84 -0.68
CA ALA A 253 28.26 -25.07 -0.78
C ALA A 253 28.83 -24.49 -2.10
N GLN A 254 30.08 -24.02 -2.08
CA GLN A 254 30.86 -23.74 -3.29
C GLN A 254 32.15 -24.57 -3.23
N GLU A 255 32.39 -25.39 -4.24
CA GLU A 255 33.64 -26.12 -4.43
C GLU A 255 34.38 -25.53 -5.64
N TYR A 256 35.61 -25.10 -5.41
CA TYR A 256 36.54 -24.69 -6.45
C TYR A 256 37.65 -25.73 -6.55
N THR A 257 37.72 -26.44 -7.66
CA THR A 257 38.82 -27.37 -7.95
C THR A 257 39.64 -26.81 -9.09
N LEU A 258 40.84 -26.33 -8.77
CA LEU A 258 41.86 -25.87 -9.72
C LEU A 258 42.91 -26.96 -9.89
N ASN A 259 43.00 -27.54 -11.08
CA ASN A 259 44.10 -28.42 -11.47
C ASN A 259 44.69 -27.98 -12.82
N ARG A 260 45.93 -28.39 -13.12
CA ARG A 260 46.70 -27.91 -14.30
C ARG A 260 46.00 -28.13 -15.64
N GLU A 261 44.99 -29.00 -15.69
CA GLU A 261 44.27 -29.39 -16.91
C GLU A 261 42.81 -28.90 -16.95
N SER A 262 42.21 -28.43 -15.85
CA SER A 262 40.83 -27.92 -15.85
C SER A 262 40.50 -26.98 -14.69
N ILE A 263 39.55 -26.07 -14.91
CA ILE A 263 38.90 -25.31 -13.85
C ILE A 263 37.51 -25.91 -13.68
N ARG A 264 37.24 -26.58 -12.55
CA ARG A 264 35.88 -27.02 -12.19
C ARG A 264 35.33 -26.13 -11.08
N TYR A 265 34.21 -25.50 -11.39
CA TYR A 265 33.41 -24.74 -10.44
C TYR A 265 32.10 -25.49 -10.19
N ARG A 266 31.80 -25.79 -8.93
CA ARG A 266 30.53 -26.36 -8.51
C ARG A 266 29.89 -25.45 -7.47
N GLN A 267 28.68 -24.98 -7.76
CA GLN A 267 27.85 -24.24 -6.82
C GLN A 267 26.60 -25.06 -6.52
N ALA A 268 26.36 -25.31 -5.23
CA ALA A 268 25.13 -25.90 -4.74
C ALA A 268 24.33 -24.83 -3.99
N SER A 269 23.06 -24.68 -4.36
CA SER A 269 22.05 -23.88 -3.67
C SER A 269 20.80 -24.74 -3.45
N PHE A 270 20.01 -24.36 -2.46
CA PHE A 270 18.64 -24.85 -2.33
C PHE A 270 17.68 -23.66 -2.43
N VAL A 271 16.52 -23.94 -3.02
CA VAL A 271 15.44 -22.97 -3.20
C VAL A 271 14.27 -23.44 -2.36
N GLU A 272 13.89 -22.63 -1.38
CA GLU A 272 12.70 -22.85 -0.57
C GLU A 272 11.56 -22.04 -1.19
N HIS A 273 10.41 -22.67 -1.44
CA HIS A 273 9.20 -22.02 -1.91
C HIS A 273 8.21 -21.89 -0.76
N LEU A 274 7.81 -20.66 -0.46
CA LEU A 274 6.74 -20.36 0.49
C LEU A 274 5.54 -19.82 -0.29
N LEU A 275 4.47 -20.62 -0.35
CA LEU A 275 3.19 -20.25 -0.93
C LEU A 275 2.28 -19.77 0.20
N VAL A 276 1.74 -18.55 0.08
CA VAL A 276 0.92 -17.90 1.12
C VAL A 276 -0.49 -17.65 0.63
#